data_AF-A0A4Q3YEA1-F1
#
_entry.id   AF-A0A4Q3YEA1-F1
#
_cell.length_a   1.000
_cell.length_b   1.000
_cell.length_c   1.000
_cell.angle_alpha   90.00
_cell.angle_beta   90.00
_cell.angle_gamma   90.00
#
_symmetry.space_group_name_H-M   'P 1'
#
loop_
_entity.id
_entity.type
_entity.pdbx_description
1 polymer ?
#
loop_
_entity_poly.entity_id
_entity_poly.type
_entity_poly.pdbx_seq_one_letter_code
_entity_poly.pdbx_strand_id
1 'polypeptide(L)' 'CGAKGTIPAIKVNLVSTHGAGDEFIGVLAAQMLQGESVTTALSAANQAAALLVSSQR' A
#
# COMPACT_ATOMS: atom_id res chain seq x y z
N CYS A 1 -21.13 -6.90 9.37
CA CYS A 1 -21.28 -6.11 8.14
C CYS A 1 -19.95 -5.43 7.85
N GLY A 2 -19.15 -5.93 6.91
CA GLY A 2 -17.96 -5.22 6.43
C GLY A 2 -18.37 -4.33 5.26
N ALA A 3 -18.09 -3.04 5.33
CA ALA A 3 -18.32 -2.15 4.20
C ALA A 3 -17.37 -2.53 3.06
N LYS A 4 -17.91 -2.76 1.85
CA LYS A 4 -17.09 -2.92 0.65
C LYS A 4 -16.58 -1.55 0.23
N GLY A 5 -15.29 -1.47 -0.07
CA GLY A 5 -14.65 -0.29 -0.62
C GLY A 5 -13.62 -0.69 -1.67
N THR A 6 -13.32 0.21 -2.58
CA THR A 6 -12.24 0.07 -3.56
C THR A 6 -11.27 1.22 -3.38
N ILE A 7 -9.99 0.93 -3.55
CA ILE A 7 -8.93 1.95 -3.58
C ILE A 7 -8.31 1.87 -4.96
N PRO A 8 -8.24 2.99 -5.70
CA PRO A 8 -7.66 2.98 -7.04
C PRO A 8 -6.16 2.68 -6.97
N ALA A 9 -5.67 1.89 -7.93
CA ALA A 9 -4.23 1.71 -8.09
C ALA A 9 -3.56 3.03 -8.50
N ILE A 10 -2.36 3.28 -7.99
CA ILE A 10 -1.56 4.45 -8.38
C ILE A 10 -0.81 4.09 -9.67
N LYS A 11 -1.01 4.90 -10.72
CA LYS A 11 -0.31 4.71 -11.99
C LYS A 11 1.16 5.06 -11.81
N VAL A 12 2.02 4.07 -12.02
CA VAL A 12 3.48 4.22 -11.91
C VAL A 12 4.18 3.57 -13.09
N ASN A 13 5.41 4.00 -13.38
CA ASN A 13 6.27 3.30 -14.32
C ASN A 13 6.77 2.02 -13.65
N LEU A 14 6.45 0.86 -14.22
CA LEU A 14 6.75 -0.42 -13.58
C LEU A 14 8.20 -0.83 -13.84
N VAL A 15 9.00 -0.91 -12.78
CA VAL A 15 10.39 -1.35 -12.81
C VAL A 15 10.51 -2.80 -12.33
N SER A 16 9.80 -3.18 -11.26
CA SER A 16 9.76 -4.54 -10.72
C SER A 16 8.51 -4.75 -9.86
N THR A 17 7.89 -5.93 -9.88
CA THR A 17 6.74 -6.26 -9.01
C THR A 17 7.12 -7.02 -7.73
N HIS A 18 8.39 -7.38 -7.58
CA HIS A 18 8.85 -8.15 -6.43
C HIS A 18 8.71 -7.34 -5.14
N GLY A 19 8.21 -7.98 -4.08
CA GLY A 19 8.07 -7.35 -2.75
C GLY A 19 6.93 -6.34 -2.62
N ALA A 20 6.14 -6.07 -3.67
CA ALA A 20 5.03 -5.11 -3.60
C ALA A 20 3.99 -5.46 -2.53
N GLY A 21 3.69 -6.76 -2.38
CA GLY A 21 2.78 -7.26 -1.34
C GLY A 21 3.37 -7.17 0.06
N ASP A 22 4.66 -7.45 0.21
CA ASP A 22 5.36 -7.38 1.50
C ASP A 22 5.42 -5.94 2.01
N GLU A 23 5.75 -4.99 1.12
CA GLU A 23 5.73 -3.56 1.42
C GLU A 23 4.33 -3.08 1.80
N PHE A 24 3.30 -3.49 1.03
CA PHE A 24 1.92 -3.14 1.32
C PHE A 24 1.49 -3.62 2.71
N ILE A 25 1.72 -4.89 3.04
CA ILE A 25 1.31 -5.46 4.33
C ILE A 25 2.13 -4.88 5.49
N GLY A 26 3.42 -4.62 5.28
CA GLY A 26 4.27 -3.96 6.28
C GLY A 26 3.75 -2.58 6.66
N VAL A 27 3.46 -1.73 5.67
CA VAL A 27 2.93 -0.37 5.92
C VAL A 27 1.52 -0.42 6.50
N LEU A 28 0.66 -1.33 6.02
CA LEU A 28 -0.68 -1.52 6.59
C LEU A 28 -0.60 -1.87 8.09
N ALA A 29 0.23 -2.86 8.45
CA ALA A 29 0.40 -3.28 9.83
C ALA A 29 0.96 -2.15 10.71
N ALA A 30 1.96 -1.41 10.21
CA ALA A 30 2.53 -0.27 10.92
C ALA A 30 1.48 0.81 11.21
N GLN A 31 0.70 1.21 10.19
CA GLN A 31 -0.34 2.23 10.34
C GLN A 31 -1.45 1.76 11.31
N MET A 32 -1.85 0.49 11.25
CA MET A 32 -2.84 -0.07 12.18
C MET A 32 -2.32 -0.07 13.62
N LEU A 33 -1.04 -0.39 13.85
CA LEU A 33 -0.42 -0.32 15.18
C LEU A 33 -0.37 1.11 15.74
N GLN A 34 -0.27 2.11 14.87
CA GLN A 34 -0.32 3.52 15.23
C GLN A 34 -1.74 4.03 15.52
N GLY A 35 -2.76 3.17 15.39
CA GLY A 35 -4.17 3.53 15.63
C GLY A 35 -4.82 4.27 14.46
N GLU A 36 -4.20 4.26 13.28
CA GLU A 36 -4.75 4.90 12.09
C GLU A 36 -6.03 4.20 11.60
N SER A 37 -6.88 4.98 10.92
CA SER A 37 -8.06 4.41 10.26
C SER A 37 -7.65 3.42 9.17
N VAL A 38 -8.46 2.39 8.94
CA VAL A 38 -8.22 1.39 7.88
C VAL A 38 -8.08 2.07 6.50
N THR A 39 -8.88 3.10 6.23
CA THR A 39 -8.78 3.92 5.01
C THR A 39 -7.44 4.63 4.87
N THR A 40 -6.94 5.27 5.94
CA THR A 40 -5.63 5.94 5.95
C THR A 40 -4.52 4.91 5.74
N ALA A 41 -4.60 3.79 6.45
CA ALA A 41 -3.60 2.73 6.41
C ALA A 41 -3.51 2.10 5.01
N LEU A 42 -4.65 1.80 4.38
CA LEU A 42 -4.68 1.24 3.03
C LEU A 42 -4.17 2.24 1.97
N SER A 43 -4.46 3.54 2.13
CA SER A 43 -3.94 4.56 1.22
C SER A 43 -2.41 4.67 1.31
N ALA A 44 -1.85 4.66 2.53
CA ALA A 44 -0.42 4.69 2.75
C ALA A 44 0.28 3.44 2.20
N ALA A 45 -0.29 2.25 2.44
CA ALA A 45 0.22 0.99 1.93
C ALA A 45 0.23 0.94 0.40
N ASN A 46 -0.84 1.41 -0.26
CA ASN A 46 -0.91 1.50 -1.72
C ASN A 46 0.16 2.43 -2.30
N GLN A 47 0.43 3.56 -1.63
CA GLN A 47 1.48 4.49 -2.04
C GLN A 47 2.89 3.91 -1.87
N ALA A 48 3.17 3.25 -0.75
CA ALA A 48 4.46 2.62 -0.50
C ALA A 48 4.76 1.51 -1.52
N ALA A 49 3.78 0.63 -1.79
CA ALA A 49 3.92 -0.40 -2.81
C ALA A 49 4.14 0.19 -4.20
N ALA A 50 3.41 1.24 -4.58
CA ALA A 50 3.58 1.93 -5.85
C ALA A 50 4.99 2.55 -6.00
N LEU A 51 5.55 3.12 -4.93
CA LEU A 51 6.92 3.63 -4.91
C LEU A 51 7.95 2.52 -5.04
N LEU A 52 7.77 1.40 -4.33
CA LEU A 52 8.69 0.26 -4.42
C LEU A 52 8.78 -0.28 -5.85
N VAL A 53 7.64 -0.50 -6.50
CA VAL A 53 7.61 -1.10 -7.83
C VAL A 53 8.06 -0.16 -8.95
N SER A 54 8.19 1.13 -8.65
CA SER A 54 8.60 2.18 -9.59
C SER A 54 9.99 2.74 -9.34
N SER A 55 10.60 2.41 -8.20
CA SER A 55 11.97 2.75 -7.87
C SER A 55 12.91 1.61 -8.28
N GLN A 56 13.96 1.93 -9.01
CA GLN A 56 15.07 1.02 -9.30
C GLN A 56 16.06 1.12 -8.13
N ARG A 57 15.90 0.30 -7.09
CA ARG A 57 16.91 0.14 -6.04
C ARG A 57 17.96 -0.87 -6.45
#